data_AF-A0A517NZP6-F1
#
_entry.id   AF-A0A517NZP6-F1
#
_cell.length_a   1.000
_cell.length_b   1.000
_cell.length_c   1.000
_cell.angle_alpha   90.00
_cell.angle_beta   90.00
_cell.angle_gamma   90.00
#
_symmetry.space_group_name_H-M   'P 1'
#
loop_
_entity.id
_entity.type
_entity.pdbx_description
1 polymer ?
#
loop_
_entity_poly.entity_id
_entity_poly.type
_entity_poly.pdbx_seq_one_letter_code
_entity_poly.pdbx_strand_id
1 'polypeptide(L)'
;MNSDPENKITCACPSGHKVRGEASLCGEKVICPRCKRVFVFGHRDDQPSRVSDTGVMRILGDMPAPLPPAGADDSPETKPCGRCNIAIDASASVCKHCNSYVGVMPRFMRSLNQAPTLHQN
;
A
#
# COMPACT_ATOMS: atom_id res chain seq x y z
N MET A 1 23.97 -16.80 -31.31
CA MET A 1 23.78 -15.90 -30.16
C MET A 1 23.09 -16.71 -29.06
N ASN A 2 23.79 -17.01 -27.96
CA ASN A 2 23.23 -17.77 -26.84
C ASN A 2 22.17 -16.94 -26.10
N SER A 3 20.98 -17.50 -25.94
CA SER A 3 19.87 -16.90 -25.20
C SER A 3 19.65 -17.74 -23.94
N ASP A 4 20.49 -17.56 -22.92
CA ASP A 4 20.34 -18.26 -21.64
C ASP A 4 19.04 -17.78 -20.93
N PRO A 5 18.03 -18.65 -20.73
CA PRO A 5 16.70 -18.25 -20.25
C PRO A 5 16.60 -18.01 -18.74
N GLU A 6 17.70 -18.14 -17.98
CA GLU A 6 17.65 -18.36 -16.53
C GLU A 6 17.74 -17.10 -15.65
N ASN A 7 17.96 -15.90 -16.20
CA ASN A 7 18.15 -14.71 -15.36
C ASN A 7 17.05 -13.65 -15.53
N LYS A 8 15.79 -14.09 -15.59
CA LYS A 8 14.63 -13.20 -15.64
C LYS A 8 14.08 -12.96 -14.24
N ILE A 9 14.28 -11.75 -13.72
CA ILE A 9 13.73 -11.31 -12.45
C ILE A 9 12.37 -10.62 -12.65
N THR A 10 11.52 -10.65 -11.63
CA THR A 10 10.22 -9.98 -11.64
C THR A 10 10.19 -8.94 -10.52
N CYS A 11 9.77 -7.72 -10.83
CA CYS A 11 9.54 -6.67 -9.84
C CYS A 11 8.16 -6.05 -10.00
N ALA A 12 7.68 -5.34 -8.98
CA ALA A 12 6.46 -4.57 -9.06
C ALA A 12 6.78 -3.10 -9.35
N CYS A 13 6.06 -2.48 -10.28
CA CYS A 13 6.13 -1.04 -10.42
C CYS A 13 5.43 -0.33 -9.24
N PRO A 14 5.66 0.97 -9.01
CA PRO A 14 5.02 1.74 -7.93
C PRO A 14 3.49 1.80 -7.99
N SER A 15 2.88 1.35 -9.08
CA SER A 15 1.42 1.22 -9.23
C SER A 15 0.90 -0.20 -8.97
N GLY A 16 1.78 -1.14 -8.58
CA GLY A 16 1.43 -2.53 -8.27
C GLY A 16 1.43 -3.49 -9.46
N HIS A 17 1.93 -3.10 -10.63
CA HIS A 17 2.00 -4.00 -11.79
C HIS A 17 3.27 -4.84 -11.78
N LYS A 18 3.11 -6.15 -11.99
CA LYS A 18 4.25 -7.07 -12.14
C LYS A 18 4.92 -6.85 -13.50
N VAL A 19 6.20 -6.53 -13.49
CA VAL A 19 7.05 -6.34 -14.66
C VAL A 19 8.17 -7.36 -14.60
N ARG A 20 8.36 -8.10 -15.69
CA ARG A 20 9.41 -9.12 -15.81
C ARG A 20 10.48 -8.59 -16.75
N GLY A 21 11.73 -8.83 -16.41
CA GLY A 21 12.88 -8.31 -17.14
C GLY A 21 14.13 -9.10 -16.78
N GLU A 22 15.19 -8.85 -17.52
CA GLU A 22 16.48 -9.46 -17.29
C GLU A 22 17.13 -8.88 -16.02
N ALA A 23 17.93 -9.68 -15.32
CA ALA A 23 18.67 -9.23 -14.15
C ALA A 23 19.61 -8.06 -14.47
N SER A 24 20.08 -7.95 -15.72
CA SER A 24 20.90 -6.83 -16.22
C SER A 24 20.18 -5.48 -16.16
N LEU A 25 18.83 -5.47 -16.10
CA LEU A 25 18.04 -4.25 -15.95
C LEU A 25 17.89 -3.82 -14.48
N CYS A 26 18.37 -4.62 -13.52
CA CYS A 26 18.33 -4.25 -12.11
C CYS A 26 19.12 -2.96 -11.87
N GLY A 27 18.51 -1.95 -11.25
CA GLY A 27 19.09 -0.62 -11.05
C GLY A 27 18.86 0.37 -12.20
N GLU A 28 18.36 -0.09 -13.36
CA GLU A 28 18.08 0.77 -14.50
C GLU A 28 16.69 1.42 -14.45
N LYS A 29 16.58 2.61 -15.06
CA LYS A 29 15.29 3.31 -15.21
C LYS A 29 14.50 2.71 -16.36
N VAL A 30 13.43 2.00 -16.04
CA VAL A 30 12.54 1.37 -17.02
C VAL A 30 11.13 1.96 -16.96
N ILE A 31 10.36 1.73 -18.04
CA ILE A 31 8.98 2.17 -18.15
C ILE A 31 8.05 0.97 -17.93
N CYS A 32 7.06 1.12 -17.04
CA CYS A 32 6.06 0.09 -16.86
C CYS A 32 5.16 -0.03 -18.10
N PRO A 33 4.98 -1.21 -18.71
CA PRO A 33 4.14 -1.37 -19.90
C PRO A 33 2.64 -1.16 -19.64
N ARG A 34 2.20 -1.25 -18.38
CA ARG A 34 0.79 -1.11 -17.98
C ARG A 34 0.42 0.34 -17.67
N CYS A 35 1.21 1.03 -16.87
CA CYS A 35 0.90 2.40 -16.41
C CYS A 35 1.81 3.48 -16.99
N LYS A 36 2.81 3.11 -17.81
CA LYS A 36 3.77 4.02 -18.47
C LYS A 36 4.60 4.89 -17.52
N ARG A 37 4.62 4.59 -16.22
CA ARG A 37 5.44 5.29 -15.23
C ARG A 37 6.89 4.81 -15.31
N VAL A 38 7.83 5.74 -15.19
CA VAL A 38 9.27 5.46 -15.08
C VAL A 38 9.60 5.05 -13.64
N PHE A 39 10.33 3.95 -13.46
CA PHE A 39 10.78 3.48 -12.15
C PHE A 39 12.09 2.71 -12.28
N VAL A 40 12.79 2.50 -11.17
CA VAL A 40 14.03 1.72 -11.15
C VAL A 40 13.68 0.24 -11.02
N PHE A 41 14.10 -0.57 -11.99
CA PHE A 41 13.79 -2.00 -12.02
C PHE A 41 14.63 -2.73 -10.97
N GLY A 42 14.04 -3.69 -10.24
CA GLY A 42 14.78 -4.49 -9.26
C GLY A 42 15.12 -3.78 -7.94
N HIS A 43 14.58 -2.60 -7.66
CA HIS A 43 14.57 -2.10 -6.28
C HIS A 43 13.65 -3.00 -5.45
N ARG A 44 14.23 -4.01 -4.82
CA ARG A 44 13.65 -4.64 -3.65
C ARG A 44 13.68 -3.57 -2.55
N ASP A 45 12.60 -2.83 -2.42
CA ASP A 45 12.24 -2.17 -1.15
C ASP A 45 11.88 -3.23 -0.07
N ASP A 46 12.48 -4.42 -0.13
CA ASP A 46 12.51 -5.35 0.98
C ASP A 46 13.60 -4.86 1.95
N GLN A 47 13.15 -3.94 2.82
CA GLN A 47 13.75 -3.46 4.06
C GLN A 47 14.93 -2.50 3.99
N PRO A 48 14.85 -1.48 4.86
CA PRO A 48 15.84 -1.41 5.92
C PRO A 48 15.14 -1.64 7.25
N SER A 49 15.58 -2.68 7.95
CA SER A 49 15.56 -2.72 9.40
C SER A 49 15.97 -1.34 9.91
N ARG A 50 14.99 -0.60 10.42
CA ARG A 50 15.20 0.63 11.18
C ARG A 50 15.85 0.18 12.49
N VAL A 51 17.15 -0.06 12.46
CA VAL A 51 17.92 -0.32 13.68
C VAL A 51 17.99 1.02 14.39
N SER A 52 17.05 1.25 15.29
CA SER A 52 17.10 2.40 16.20
C SER A 52 18.32 2.26 17.10
N ASP A 53 18.81 3.37 17.67
CA ASP A 53 19.93 3.40 18.61
C ASP A 53 19.71 2.42 19.81
N THR A 54 18.44 2.24 20.18
CA THR A 54 17.97 1.23 21.13
C THR A 54 18.14 -0.23 20.68
N GLY A 55 18.20 -0.50 19.38
CA GLY A 55 18.49 -1.80 18.79
C GLY A 55 19.96 -2.19 18.95
N VAL A 56 20.89 -1.22 18.96
CA VAL A 56 22.32 -1.47 19.22
C VAL A 56 22.53 -1.79 20.71
N MET A 57 21.85 -1.09 21.62
CA MET A 57 21.95 -1.36 23.06
C MET A 57 21.45 -2.77 23.48
N ARG A 58 20.57 -3.40 22.70
CA ARG A 58 20.11 -4.79 22.96
C ARG A 58 21.18 -5.85 22.66
N ILE A 59 22.15 -5.53 21.82
CA ILE A 59 23.21 -6.48 21.42
C ILE A 59 24.25 -6.65 22.54
N LEU A 60 24.39 -5.67 23.44
CA LEU A 60 25.37 -5.69 24.54
C LEU A 60 24.80 -6.23 25.88
N GLY A 61 23.57 -6.76 25.87
CA GLY A 61 23.03 -7.68 26.87
C GLY A 61 23.26 -7.34 28.34
N ASP A 62 22.39 -6.51 28.93
CA ASP A 62 21.73 -6.78 30.23
C ASP A 62 20.81 -5.61 30.61
N MET A 63 19.52 -5.71 30.31
CA MET A 63 18.51 -4.95 31.05
C MET A 63 17.12 -5.55 30.83
N PRO A 64 16.34 -5.82 31.90
CA PRO A 64 14.94 -6.19 31.75
C PRO A 64 14.18 -5.01 31.14
N ALA A 65 13.53 -5.27 30.00
CA ALA A 65 12.80 -4.28 29.22
C ALA A 65 11.73 -3.57 30.07
N PRO A 66 11.68 -2.23 30.10
CA PRO A 66 10.52 -1.51 30.61
C PRO A 66 9.30 -1.85 29.74
N LEU A 67 8.19 -2.21 30.38
CA LEU A 67 6.91 -2.46 29.70
C LEU A 67 6.56 -1.23 28.83
N PRO A 68 6.18 -1.42 27.55
CA PRO A 68 5.86 -0.30 26.68
C PRO A 68 4.64 0.47 27.23
N PRO A 69 4.64 1.81 27.16
CA PRO A 69 3.44 2.58 27.47
C PRO A 69 2.34 2.19 26.49
N ALA A 70 1.18 1.84 27.02
CA ALA A 70 -0.01 1.57 26.22
C ALA A 70 -0.39 2.83 25.44
N GLY A 71 -0.38 2.74 24.10
CA GLY A 71 -1.03 3.71 23.23
C GLY A 71 -0.11 4.72 22.55
N ALA A 72 0.54 4.29 21.47
CA ALA A 72 0.96 5.17 20.38
C ALA A 72 1.09 4.36 19.08
N ASP A 73 0.03 3.65 18.70
CA ASP A 73 -0.11 3.10 17.36
C ASP A 73 -0.54 4.23 16.42
N ASP A 74 0.39 5.08 16.01
CA ASP A 74 0.23 6.06 14.91
C ASP A 74 0.28 5.35 13.54
N SER A 75 -0.38 4.19 13.43
CA SER A 75 -0.59 3.54 12.15
C SER A 75 -1.77 4.26 11.48
N PRO A 76 -1.58 4.95 10.35
CA PRO A 76 -2.71 5.52 9.63
C PRO A 76 -3.61 4.35 9.22
N GLU A 77 -4.74 4.21 9.92
CA GLU A 77 -5.70 3.15 9.67
C GLU A 77 -6.22 3.36 8.24
N THR A 78 -5.82 2.51 7.30
CA THR A 78 -6.28 2.59 5.91
C THR A 78 -7.44 1.64 5.67
N LYS A 79 -8.49 2.11 5.00
CA LYS A 79 -9.64 1.29 4.57
C LYS A 79 -9.65 1.14 3.03
N PRO A 80 -10.15 0.03 2.48
CA PRO A 80 -10.33 -0.10 1.04
C PRO A 80 -11.55 0.68 0.55
N CYS A 81 -11.42 1.35 -0.60
CA CYS A 81 -12.57 1.97 -1.27
C CYS A 81 -13.54 0.90 -1.81
N GLY A 82 -14.83 0.97 -1.47
CA GLY A 82 -15.85 0.01 -1.95
C GLY A 82 -16.14 0.04 -3.46
N ARG A 83 -15.58 1.00 -4.22
CA ARG A 83 -15.77 1.11 -5.68
C ARG A 83 -14.54 0.69 -6.48
N CYS A 84 -13.34 1.09 -6.07
CA CYS A 84 -12.11 0.85 -6.81
C CYS A 84 -11.05 0.06 -6.02
N ASN A 85 -11.36 -0.34 -4.79
CA ASN A 85 -10.54 -1.17 -3.90
C ASN A 85 -9.13 -0.63 -3.59
N ILE A 86 -8.92 0.67 -3.75
CA ILE A 86 -7.65 1.34 -3.38
C ILE A 86 -7.67 1.67 -1.89
N ALA A 87 -6.51 1.51 -1.24
CA ALA A 87 -6.30 1.92 0.14
C ALA A 87 -6.41 3.45 0.25
N ILE A 88 -7.30 3.90 1.14
CA ILE A 88 -7.53 5.30 1.47
C ILE A 88 -7.46 5.48 2.98
N ASP A 89 -7.17 6.69 3.45
CA ASP A 89 -7.19 7.01 4.88
C ASP A 89 -8.58 6.73 5.48
N ALA A 90 -8.64 6.18 6.69
CA ALA A 90 -9.91 5.92 7.39
C ALA A 90 -10.77 7.18 7.52
N SER A 91 -10.13 8.34 7.71
CA SER A 91 -10.75 9.65 7.82
C SER A 91 -11.21 10.24 6.47
N ALA A 92 -10.79 9.68 5.33
CA ALA A 92 -11.20 10.18 4.02
C ALA A 92 -12.71 9.94 3.79
N SER A 93 -13.41 11.02 3.44
CA SER A 93 -14.82 11.02 3.03
C SER A 93 -15.00 10.76 1.54
N VAL A 94 -13.98 11.07 0.72
CA VAL A 94 -13.99 10.90 -0.74
C VAL A 94 -12.72 10.19 -1.19
N CYS A 95 -12.88 9.16 -2.03
CA CYS A 95 -11.76 8.47 -2.65
C CYS A 95 -11.14 9.38 -3.74
N LYS A 96 -9.86 9.72 -3.59
CA LYS A 96 -9.11 10.55 -4.56
C LYS A 96 -8.89 9.89 -5.93
N HIS A 97 -9.09 8.57 -6.03
CA HIS A 97 -8.90 7.84 -7.29
C HIS A 97 -10.14 7.81 -8.16
N CYS A 98 -11.31 7.53 -7.58
CA CYS A 98 -12.57 7.35 -8.32
C CYS A 98 -13.63 8.40 -7.99
N ASN A 99 -13.28 9.41 -7.17
CA ASN A 99 -14.16 10.46 -6.68
C ASN A 99 -15.47 9.93 -6.05
N SER A 100 -15.46 8.69 -5.55
CA SER A 100 -16.61 8.10 -4.87
C SER A 100 -16.62 8.48 -3.39
N TYR A 101 -17.81 8.80 -2.87
CA TYR A 101 -18.01 8.98 -1.44
C TYR A 101 -17.84 7.64 -0.70
N VAL A 102 -17.07 7.65 0.38
CA VAL A 102 -16.61 6.49 1.17
C VAL A 102 -16.67 6.76 2.68
N GLY A 103 -17.22 7.92 3.06
CA GLY A 103 -17.49 8.26 4.46
C GLY A 103 -18.68 7.51 5.02
N VAL A 104 -18.76 7.44 6.35
CA VAL A 104 -19.96 6.96 7.04
C VAL A 104 -21.03 8.04 6.89
N MET A 105 -22.09 7.78 6.11
CA MET A 105 -23.25 8.67 6.05
C MET A 105 -23.97 8.68 7.40
N PRO A 106 -24.21 9.87 8.01
CA PRO A 106 -25.10 10.00 9.15
C PRO A 106 -26.49 9.43 8.82
N ARG A 107 -27.18 8.88 9.82
CA ARG A 107 -28.45 8.17 9.60
C ARG A 107 -29.50 8.99 8.86
N PHE A 108 -29.60 10.30 9.11
CA PHE A 108 -30.58 11.16 8.47
C PHE A 108 -30.34 11.36 6.96
N MET A 109 -29.09 11.39 6.50
CA MET A 109 -28.79 11.50 5.06
C MET A 109 -29.03 10.18 4.31
N ARG A 110 -28.95 9.04 5.02
CA ARG A 110 -29.28 7.73 4.43
C ARG A 110 -30.75 7.66 3.99
N SER A 111 -31.65 8.29 4.74
CA SER A 111 -33.08 8.36 4.39
C SER A 111 -33.34 9.16 3.12
N LEU A 112 -32.50 10.15 2.79
CA LEU A 112 -32.64 10.95 1.57
C LEU A 112 -32.10 10.23 0.32
N ASN A 113 -31.12 9.33 0.49
CA ASN A 113 -30.49 8.60 -0.61
C ASN A 113 -31.10 7.20 -0.83
N GLN A 114 -32.11 6.81 -0.04
CA GLN A 114 -32.91 5.62 -0.30
C GLN A 114 -33.99 5.97 -1.32
N ALA A 115 -33.97 5.28 -2.46
CA ALA A 115 -35.08 5.31 -3.40
C ALA A 115 -36.36 4.90 -2.66
N PRO A 116 -37.51 5.56 -2.89
CA PRO A 116 -38.78 5.11 -2.35
C PRO A 116 -39.04 3.71 -2.90
N THR A 117 -38.92 2.69 -2.05
CA THR A 117 -39.46 1.37 -2.35
C THR A 117 -40.97 1.53 -2.41
N LEU A 118 -41.49 1.68 -3.63
CA LEU A 118 -42.91 1.52 -3.92
C LEU A 118 -43.32 0.14 -3.40
N HIS A 119 -43.85 0.10 -2.19
CA HIS A 119 -44.70 -1.00 -1.73
C HIS A 119 -45.95 -0.94 -2.61
N GLN A 120 -45.99 -1.78 -3.65
CA GLN A 120 -47.24 -2.15 -4.29
C GLN A 120 -47.98 -3.10 -3.33
N ASN A 121 -49.17 -2.68 -2.92
CA ASN A 121 -50.16 -3.51 -2.22
C ASN A 121 -50.63 -4.66 -3.09
#